data_AF-A0A9E5LQC8-F1
#
_entry.id   AF-A0A9E5LQC8-F1
#
_cell.length_a   1.000
_cell.length_b   1.000
_cell.length_c   1.000
_cell.angle_alpha   90.00
_cell.angle_beta   90.00
_cell.angle_gamma   90.00
#
_symmetry.space_group_name_H-M   'P 1'
#
loop_
_entity.id
_entity.type
_entity.pdbx_description
1 polymer ?
#
loop_
_entity_poly.entity_id
_entity_poly.type
_entity_poly.pdbx_seq_one_letter_code
_entity_poly.pdbx_strand_id
1 'polypeptide(L)'
;GFRMTCYYYRKAYYRAFWMSPPACAVAEPHTKYTGETRAPLILQNGHRWFFYFGLIFNVLLTYDAILAFRDAEGHWGHVSVGTLVLLLNATLLWLYSMSCHTCRHTLGGRLKHFSKHPVRYKLWSWVSVLNHKHPTFAWISLFGVAFADIYVRNVASGAWTNFYFF
;
A
#
# COMPACT_ATOMS: atom_id res chain seq x y z
N GLY A 1 -3.57 10.27 -3.11
CA GLY A 1 -4.82 9.49 -3.10
C GLY A 1 -4.81 8.39 -2.06
N PHE A 2 -4.22 7.23 -2.37
CA PHE A 2 -4.31 6.01 -1.54
C PHE A 2 -3.73 6.15 -0.13
N ARG A 3 -2.50 6.69 0.04
CA ARG A 3 -1.87 6.81 1.38
C ARG A 3 -2.57 7.83 2.28
N MET A 4 -2.71 9.08 1.82
CA MET A 4 -3.33 10.18 2.58
C MET A 4 -4.75 9.90 3.09
N THR A 5 -5.54 9.12 2.35
CA THR A 5 -6.92 8.80 2.71
C THR A 5 -7.06 7.49 3.48
N CYS A 6 -5.96 6.78 3.73
CA CYS A 6 -5.98 5.52 4.46
C CYS A 6 -6.25 5.72 5.95
N TYR A 7 -6.77 4.69 6.61
CA TYR A 7 -7.15 4.73 8.03
C TYR A 7 -6.04 5.26 8.95
N TYR A 8 -4.78 4.89 8.68
CA TYR A 8 -3.64 5.35 9.47
C TYR A 8 -3.43 6.87 9.37
N TYR A 9 -3.31 7.41 8.15
CA TYR A 9 -3.15 8.85 7.95
C TYR A 9 -4.40 9.63 8.37
N ARG A 10 -5.59 9.08 8.09
CA ARG A 10 -6.88 9.59 8.57
C ARG A 10 -6.86 9.82 10.06
N LYS A 11 -6.52 8.80 10.83
CA LYS A 11 -6.42 8.88 12.28
C LYS A 11 -5.48 10.00 12.73
N ALA A 12 -4.35 10.20 12.05
CA ALA A 12 -3.38 11.23 12.41
C ALA A 12 -3.96 12.64 12.24
N TYR A 13 -4.47 12.98 11.06
CA TYR A 13 -4.97 14.35 10.82
C TYR A 13 -6.36 14.60 11.43
N TYR A 14 -7.20 13.57 11.63
CA TYR A 14 -8.46 13.70 12.38
C TYR A 14 -8.20 14.06 13.84
N ARG A 15 -7.13 13.53 14.45
CA ARG A 15 -6.76 13.86 15.83
C ARG A 15 -6.09 15.20 15.95
N ALA A 16 -5.10 15.47 15.10
CA ALA A 16 -4.26 16.66 15.19
C ALA A 16 -4.98 17.93 14.73
N PHE A 17 -5.80 17.86 13.68
CA PHE A 17 -6.42 19.03 13.06
C PHE A 17 -7.94 19.05 13.20
N TRP A 18 -8.59 17.88 13.14
CA TRP A 18 -10.05 17.79 13.24
C TRP A 18 -10.55 17.59 14.67
N MET A 19 -9.68 17.29 15.63
CA MET A 19 -10.02 16.98 17.02
C MET A 19 -11.22 16.03 17.14
N SER A 20 -11.24 14.94 16.37
CA SER A 20 -12.38 14.00 16.31
C SER A 20 -11.93 12.54 16.22
N PRO A 21 -11.83 11.81 17.37
CA PRO A 21 -11.70 12.32 18.74
C PRO A 21 -10.21 12.59 19.08
N PRO A 22 -9.87 13.67 19.81
CA PRO A 22 -8.48 14.08 20.02
C PRO A 22 -7.69 13.09 20.91
N ALA A 23 -8.22 12.76 22.09
CA ALA A 23 -7.70 11.73 23.00
C ALA A 23 -8.81 11.27 23.95
N CYS A 24 -8.64 10.11 24.61
CA CYS A 24 -9.66 9.58 25.54
C CYS A 24 -9.94 10.50 26.74
N ALA A 25 -8.99 11.34 27.12
CA ALA A 25 -9.12 12.28 28.25
C ALA A 25 -9.58 13.69 27.85
N VAL A 26 -9.75 13.96 26.55
CA VAL A 26 -10.10 15.30 26.05
C VAL A 26 -11.47 15.23 25.40
N ALA A 27 -12.40 16.07 25.88
CA ALA A 27 -13.74 16.15 25.35
C ALA A 27 -13.72 16.50 23.85
N GLU A 28 -14.54 15.79 23.06
CA GLU A 28 -14.65 16.07 21.64
C GLU A 28 -15.41 17.39 21.44
N PRO A 29 -14.84 18.37 20.71
CA PRO A 29 -15.50 19.65 20.45
C PRO A 29 -16.70 19.53 19.51
N HIS A 30 -16.82 18.41 18.78
CA HIS A 30 -17.93 18.18 17.84
C HIS A 30 -19.17 17.68 18.57
N THR A 31 -20.28 18.41 18.42
CA THR A 31 -21.58 18.04 19.01
C THR A 31 -22.32 16.98 18.20
N LYS A 32 -21.98 16.79 16.92
CA LYS A 32 -22.64 15.85 16.02
C LYS A 32 -21.65 15.20 15.06
N TYR A 33 -21.71 13.87 14.97
CA TYR A 33 -20.98 13.13 13.94
C TYR A 33 -21.70 13.28 12.58
N THR A 34 -21.05 13.93 11.62
CA THR A 34 -21.56 14.10 10.25
C THR A 34 -21.07 13.00 9.29
N GLY A 35 -20.14 12.16 9.77
CA GLY A 35 -19.44 11.19 8.94
C GLY A 35 -18.63 11.82 7.81
N GLU A 36 -18.16 10.99 6.89
CA GLU A 36 -17.40 11.41 5.72
C GLU A 36 -18.30 11.71 4.50
N THR A 37 -19.44 12.34 4.76
CA THR A 37 -20.48 12.56 3.73
C THR A 37 -20.51 13.98 3.17
N ARG A 38 -19.75 14.91 3.76
CA ARG A 38 -19.68 16.31 3.35
C ARG A 38 -18.28 16.71 2.90
N ALA A 39 -18.19 17.67 1.99
CA ALA A 39 -16.91 18.25 1.59
C ALA A 39 -16.21 18.92 2.80
N PRO A 40 -14.88 18.75 2.97
CA PRO A 40 -13.92 18.03 2.12
C PRO A 40 -13.79 16.52 2.41
N LEU A 41 -14.42 16.02 3.46
CA LEU A 41 -14.28 14.63 3.95
C LEU A 41 -14.90 13.57 3.01
N ILE A 42 -15.70 13.97 2.02
CA ILE A 42 -16.25 13.05 1.02
C ILE A 42 -15.18 12.28 0.23
N LEU A 43 -14.02 12.89 0.00
CA LEU A 43 -12.88 12.24 -0.65
C LEU A 43 -12.36 11.04 0.17
N GLN A 44 -12.56 11.10 1.49
CA GLN A 44 -12.15 10.05 2.41
C GLN A 44 -13.02 8.80 2.22
N ASN A 45 -14.32 8.97 1.94
CA ASN A 45 -15.21 7.87 1.58
C ASN A 45 -14.78 7.19 0.26
N GLY A 46 -14.17 7.96 -0.65
CA GLY A 46 -13.57 7.45 -1.89
C GLY A 46 -12.41 6.47 -1.69
N HIS A 47 -11.77 6.45 -0.51
CA HIS A 47 -10.67 5.53 -0.19
C HIS A 47 -11.03 4.06 -0.45
N ARG A 48 -12.30 3.70 -0.28
CA ARG A 48 -12.80 2.34 -0.54
C ARG A 48 -12.49 1.85 -1.96
N TRP A 49 -12.49 2.77 -2.93
CA TRP A 49 -12.25 2.47 -4.33
C TRP A 49 -10.77 2.50 -4.70
N PHE A 50 -9.97 3.34 -4.03
CA PHE A 50 -8.53 3.45 -4.31
C PHE A 50 -7.76 2.14 -4.08
N PHE A 51 -8.26 1.25 -3.21
CA PHE A 51 -7.66 -0.08 -3.06
C PHE A 51 -7.71 -0.89 -4.36
N TYR A 52 -8.85 -0.90 -5.06
CA TYR A 52 -9.00 -1.65 -6.31
C TYR A 52 -8.14 -1.06 -7.43
N PHE A 53 -8.08 0.26 -7.54
CA PHE A 53 -7.17 0.92 -8.47
C PHE A 53 -5.70 0.61 -8.12
N GLY A 54 -5.34 0.66 -6.84
CA GLY A 54 -3.99 0.32 -6.38
C GLY A 54 -3.60 -1.12 -6.70
N LEU A 55 -4.53 -2.07 -6.64
CA LEU A 55 -4.26 -3.46 -7.05
C LEU A 55 -3.91 -3.58 -8.53
N ILE A 56 -4.58 -2.81 -9.41
CA ILE A 56 -4.26 -2.80 -10.84
C ILE A 56 -2.81 -2.32 -11.04
N PHE A 57 -2.43 -1.21 -10.40
CA PHE A 57 -1.05 -0.71 -10.48
C PHE A 57 -0.03 -1.69 -9.88
N ASN A 58 -0.36 -2.38 -8.78
CA ASN A 58 0.53 -3.41 -8.24
C ASN A 58 0.75 -4.56 -9.22
N VAL A 59 -0.29 -4.99 -9.96
CA VAL A 59 -0.15 -6.03 -11.00
C VAL A 59 0.72 -5.54 -12.15
N LEU A 60 0.48 -4.32 -12.66
CA LEU A 60 1.31 -3.74 -13.72
C LEU A 60 2.77 -3.63 -13.29
N LEU A 61 3.02 -3.10 -12.09
CA LEU A 61 4.38 -2.97 -11.56
C LEU A 61 5.06 -4.33 -11.37
N THR A 62 4.30 -5.36 -11.02
CA THR A 62 4.84 -6.73 -10.92
C THR A 62 5.20 -7.27 -12.29
N TYR A 63 4.36 -7.00 -13.30
CA TYR A 63 4.65 -7.37 -14.67
C TYR A 63 5.92 -6.67 -15.19
N ASP A 64 6.07 -5.37 -14.91
CA ASP A 64 7.27 -4.60 -15.26
C ASP A 64 8.51 -5.14 -14.52
N ALA A 65 8.38 -5.49 -13.23
CA ALA A 65 9.46 -6.09 -12.46
C ALA A 65 9.88 -7.46 -13.01
N ILE A 66 8.94 -8.26 -13.53
CA ILE A 66 9.24 -9.54 -14.20
C ILE A 66 9.90 -9.28 -15.56
N LEU A 67 9.43 -8.30 -16.34
CA LEU A 67 10.03 -7.92 -17.61
C LEU A 67 11.46 -7.41 -17.46
N ALA A 68 11.79 -6.79 -16.32
CA ALA A 68 13.13 -6.32 -16.01
C ALA A 68 14.20 -7.43 -15.91
N PHE A 69 13.80 -8.71 -16.01
CA PHE A 69 14.71 -9.85 -16.14
C PHE A 69 15.08 -10.18 -17.61
N ARG A 70 14.64 -9.35 -18.56
CA ARG A 70 15.02 -9.46 -19.98
C ARG A 70 16.14 -8.48 -20.34
N ASP A 71 17.03 -8.88 -21.25
CA ASP A 71 17.99 -7.96 -21.89
C ASP A 71 17.31 -7.12 -22.99
N ALA A 72 18.10 -6.28 -23.67
CA ALA A 72 17.62 -5.45 -24.78
C ALA A 72 17.21 -6.28 -26.01
N GLU A 73 17.78 -7.47 -26.13
CA GLU A 73 17.55 -8.44 -27.20
C GLU A 73 16.33 -9.36 -26.92
N GLY A 74 15.81 -9.35 -25.68
CA GLY A 74 14.66 -10.11 -25.23
C GLY A 74 14.97 -11.48 -24.61
N HIS A 75 16.24 -11.83 -24.41
CA HIS A 75 16.65 -13.03 -23.68
C HIS A 75 16.33 -12.90 -22.19
N TRP A 76 16.08 -14.04 -21.55
CA TRP A 76 15.69 -14.10 -20.15
C TRP A 76 16.85 -14.51 -19.25
N GLY A 77 16.72 -14.13 -17.99
CA GLY A 77 17.61 -14.56 -16.92
C GLY A 77 18.56 -13.47 -16.48
N HIS A 78 18.51 -12.28 -17.07
CA HIS A 78 19.40 -11.20 -16.73
C HIS A 78 19.00 -10.56 -15.41
N VAL A 79 19.98 -10.28 -14.56
CA VAL A 79 19.74 -9.55 -13.32
C VAL A 79 20.71 -8.40 -13.25
N SER A 80 20.14 -7.22 -13.10
CA SER A 80 20.87 -6.00 -12.80
C SER A 80 20.49 -5.49 -11.41
N VAL A 81 21.29 -4.56 -10.90
CA VAL A 81 20.92 -3.81 -9.69
C VAL A 81 19.55 -3.15 -9.90
N GLY A 82 19.29 -2.58 -11.08
CA GLY A 82 17.97 -2.04 -11.42
C GLY A 82 16.83 -3.06 -11.31
N THR A 83 17.03 -4.29 -11.80
CA THR A 83 16.05 -5.38 -11.69
C THR A 83 15.73 -5.69 -10.22
N LEU A 84 16.75 -5.75 -9.35
CA LEU A 84 16.56 -5.96 -7.91
C LEU A 84 15.81 -4.79 -7.24
N VAL A 85 16.11 -3.56 -7.64
CA VAL A 85 15.42 -2.36 -7.13
C VAL A 85 13.93 -2.38 -7.52
N LEU A 86 13.60 -2.72 -8.76
CA LEU A 86 12.22 -2.83 -9.23
C LEU A 86 11.47 -3.97 -8.53
N LEU A 87 12.10 -5.13 -8.38
CA LEU A 87 11.53 -6.27 -7.66
C LEU A 87 11.25 -5.94 -6.18
N LEU A 88 12.21 -5.29 -5.52
CA LEU A 88 12.06 -4.84 -4.14
C LEU A 88 10.90 -3.84 -4.02
N ASN A 89 10.83 -2.85 -4.92
CA ASN A 89 9.75 -1.86 -4.93
C ASN A 89 8.38 -2.53 -5.11
N ALA A 90 8.23 -3.42 -6.09
CA ALA A 90 7.00 -4.18 -6.31
C ALA A 90 6.59 -4.99 -5.07
N THR A 91 7.56 -5.66 -4.43
CA THR A 91 7.34 -6.45 -3.21
C THR A 91 6.87 -5.57 -2.05
N LEU A 92 7.51 -4.43 -1.82
CA LEU A 92 7.14 -3.49 -0.75
C LEU A 92 5.74 -2.90 -0.96
N LEU A 93 5.37 -2.61 -2.20
CA LEU A 93 4.03 -2.13 -2.54
C LEU A 93 2.96 -3.22 -2.41
N TRP A 94 3.30 -4.49 -2.67
CA TRP A 94 2.42 -5.61 -2.33
C TRP A 94 2.21 -5.75 -0.83
N LEU A 95 3.28 -5.69 -0.02
CA LEU A 95 3.16 -5.74 1.44
C LEU A 95 2.29 -4.60 1.99
N TYR A 96 2.40 -3.40 1.41
CA TYR A 96 1.54 -2.28 1.78
C TYR A 96 0.06 -2.53 1.42
N SER A 97 -0.23 -3.03 0.22
CA SER A 97 -1.60 -3.35 -0.21
C SER A 97 -2.20 -4.51 0.58
N MET A 98 -1.44 -5.58 0.83
CA MET A 98 -1.91 -6.77 1.55
C MET A 98 -2.10 -6.51 3.05
N SER A 99 -1.37 -5.54 3.63
CA SER A 99 -1.57 -5.15 5.03
C SER A 99 -2.74 -4.18 5.25
N CYS A 100 -3.43 -3.72 4.20
CA CYS A 100 -4.46 -2.69 4.38
C CYS A 100 -5.76 -3.22 5.04
N HIS A 101 -6.51 -2.31 5.67
CA HIS A 101 -7.80 -2.66 6.30
C HIS A 101 -8.84 -3.13 5.28
N THR A 102 -8.83 -2.58 4.06
CA THR A 102 -9.72 -3.01 2.98
C THR A 102 -9.44 -4.45 2.58
N CYS A 103 -8.17 -4.86 2.44
CA CYS A 103 -7.79 -6.25 2.14
C CYS A 103 -8.26 -7.20 3.24
N ARG A 104 -8.04 -6.85 4.50
CA ARG A 104 -8.55 -7.61 5.66
C ARG A 104 -10.07 -7.77 5.60
N HIS A 105 -10.79 -6.68 5.33
CA HIS A 105 -12.24 -6.70 5.20
C HIS A 105 -12.70 -7.53 3.99
N THR A 106 -12.01 -7.50 2.86
CA THR A 106 -12.36 -8.30 1.68
C THR A 106 -12.18 -9.80 1.94
N LEU A 107 -11.17 -10.21 2.70
CA LEU A 107 -10.90 -11.62 3.00
C LEU A 107 -11.80 -12.22 4.08
N GLY A 108 -12.10 -11.46 5.14
CA GLY A 108 -12.89 -11.94 6.29
C GLY A 108 -14.29 -11.34 6.42
N GLY A 109 -14.63 -10.35 5.60
CA GLY A 109 -15.90 -9.64 5.68
C GLY A 109 -17.09 -10.54 5.39
N ARG A 110 -18.20 -10.29 6.11
CA ARG A 110 -19.48 -11.01 5.98
C ARG A 110 -19.42 -12.52 6.31
N LEU A 111 -18.32 -13.03 6.86
CA LEU A 111 -18.26 -14.40 7.37
C LEU A 111 -19.07 -14.49 8.67
N LYS A 112 -20.13 -15.31 8.64
CA LYS A 112 -20.96 -15.59 9.84
C LYS A 112 -20.44 -16.78 10.65
N HIS A 113 -19.65 -17.67 10.04
CA HIS A 113 -19.14 -18.90 10.65
C HIS A 113 -17.69 -19.13 10.21
N PHE A 114 -16.72 -19.00 11.12
CA PHE A 114 -15.31 -19.23 10.77
C PHE A 114 -14.96 -20.71 10.62
N SER A 115 -15.64 -21.60 11.36
CA SER A 115 -15.43 -23.05 11.30
C SER A 115 -15.79 -23.66 9.93
N LYS A 116 -16.79 -23.11 9.23
CA LYS A 116 -17.21 -23.58 7.90
C LYS A 116 -16.36 -23.03 6.75
N HIS A 117 -15.47 -22.07 7.03
CA HIS A 117 -14.62 -21.41 6.02
C HIS A 117 -13.15 -21.34 6.47
N PRO A 118 -12.48 -22.50 6.68
CA PRO A 118 -11.14 -22.55 7.26
C PRO A 118 -10.08 -21.83 6.42
N VAL A 119 -10.19 -21.89 5.08
CA VAL A 119 -9.24 -21.21 4.17
C VAL A 119 -9.35 -19.69 4.30
N ARG A 120 -10.57 -19.14 4.25
CA ARG A 120 -10.77 -17.69 4.40
C ARG A 120 -10.39 -17.20 5.79
N TYR A 121 -10.71 -17.97 6.83
CA TYR A 121 -10.28 -17.67 8.19
C TYR A 121 -8.75 -17.63 8.29
N LYS A 122 -8.05 -18.61 7.71
CA LYS A 122 -6.58 -18.64 7.68
C LYS A 122 -6.01 -17.40 6.96
N LEU A 123 -6.49 -17.10 5.75
CA LEU A 123 -6.06 -15.91 4.99
C LEU A 123 -6.33 -14.61 5.76
N TRP A 124 -7.50 -14.49 6.37
CA TRP A 124 -7.84 -13.34 7.20
C TRP A 124 -6.91 -13.22 8.42
N SER A 125 -6.55 -14.34 9.08
CA SER A 125 -5.61 -14.33 10.20
C SER A 125 -4.22 -13.86 9.78
N TRP A 126 -3.70 -14.32 8.64
CA TRP A 126 -2.43 -13.84 8.08
C TRP A 126 -2.46 -12.35 7.78
N VAL A 127 -3.49 -11.87 7.08
CA VAL A 127 -3.65 -10.45 6.78
C VAL A 127 -3.88 -9.62 8.04
N SER A 128 -4.51 -10.19 9.06
CA SER A 128 -4.69 -9.54 10.37
C SER A 128 -3.36 -9.27 11.07
N VAL A 129 -2.42 -10.21 10.98
CA VAL A 129 -1.05 -10.04 11.51
C VAL A 129 -0.32 -8.93 10.74
N LEU A 130 -0.37 -8.96 9.40
CA LEU A 130 0.24 -7.93 8.55
C LEU A 130 -0.37 -6.55 8.79
N ASN A 131 -1.68 -6.47 9.04
CA ASN A 131 -2.39 -5.22 9.22
C ASN A 131 -1.92 -4.43 10.45
N HIS A 132 -1.47 -5.08 11.52
CA HIS A 132 -0.86 -4.37 12.66
C HIS A 132 0.40 -3.59 12.28
N LYS A 133 1.11 -4.02 11.23
CA LYS A 133 2.33 -3.38 10.71
C LYS A 133 2.05 -2.50 9.49
N HIS A 134 0.78 -2.28 9.12
CA HIS A 134 0.39 -1.42 8.00
C HIS A 134 1.06 -0.04 7.99
N PRO A 135 1.15 0.72 9.11
CA PRO A 135 1.85 2.01 9.09
C PRO A 135 3.33 1.87 8.78
N THR A 136 3.98 0.81 9.27
CA THR A 136 5.39 0.52 8.97
C THR A 136 5.57 0.23 7.48
N PHE A 137 4.73 -0.62 6.89
CA PHE A 137 4.76 -0.89 5.45
C PHE A 137 4.43 0.34 4.60
N ALA A 138 3.61 1.27 5.11
CA ALA A 138 3.35 2.54 4.44
C ALA A 138 4.62 3.37 4.27
N TRP A 139 5.43 3.49 5.32
CA TRP A 139 6.70 4.22 5.29
C TRP A 139 7.77 3.51 4.47
N ILE A 140 7.97 2.21 4.68
CA ILE A 140 9.00 1.44 3.93
C ILE A 140 8.68 1.46 2.43
N SER A 141 7.43 1.26 2.04
CA SER A 141 7.04 1.34 0.62
C SER A 141 7.10 2.76 0.06
N LEU A 142 6.99 3.81 0.90
CA LEU A 142 7.13 5.19 0.46
C LEU A 142 8.58 5.52 0.12
N PHE A 143 9.51 5.13 1.00
CA PHE A 143 10.94 5.28 0.71
C PHE A 143 11.39 4.36 -0.42
N GLY A 144 10.87 3.13 -0.48
CA GLY A 144 11.16 2.17 -1.55
C GLY A 144 10.79 2.69 -2.93
N VAL A 145 9.58 3.24 -3.11
CA VAL A 145 9.16 3.79 -4.40
C VAL A 145 9.94 5.06 -4.76
N ALA A 146 10.17 5.96 -3.81
CA ALA A 146 10.96 7.16 -4.05
C ALA A 146 12.40 6.81 -4.46
N PHE A 147 12.99 5.80 -3.83
CA PHE A 147 14.31 5.29 -4.20
C PHE A 147 14.30 4.66 -5.59
N ALA A 148 13.29 3.84 -5.93
CA ALA A 148 13.17 3.26 -7.27
C ALA A 148 13.06 4.34 -8.36
N ASP A 149 12.26 5.38 -8.14
CA ASP A 149 12.11 6.50 -9.07
C ASP A 149 13.44 7.25 -9.28
N ILE A 150 14.15 7.54 -8.17
CA ILE A 150 15.48 8.18 -8.22
C ILE A 150 16.47 7.28 -8.96
N TYR A 151 16.50 5.99 -8.64
CA TYR A 151 17.42 5.03 -9.26
C TYR A 151 17.20 4.95 -10.77
N VAL A 152 15.96 4.66 -11.19
CA VAL A 152 15.60 4.55 -12.62
C VAL A 152 15.89 5.84 -13.36
N ARG A 153 15.55 7.00 -12.78
CA ARG A 153 15.83 8.30 -13.39
C ARG A 153 17.34 8.55 -13.58
N ASN A 154 18.16 8.26 -12.56
CA ASN A 154 19.60 8.49 -12.64
C ASN A 154 20.29 7.52 -13.60
N VAL A 155 19.82 6.27 -13.68
CA VAL A 155 20.29 5.31 -14.68
C VAL A 155 19.90 5.77 -16.09
N ALA A 156 18.65 6.18 -16.29
CA ALA A 156 18.17 6.66 -17.58
C ALA A 156 18.88 7.94 -18.05
N SER A 157 19.28 8.83 -17.12
CA SER A 157 20.05 10.03 -17.44
C SER A 157 21.55 9.78 -17.60
N GLY A 158 22.03 8.55 -17.43
CA GLY A 158 23.45 8.19 -17.44
C GLY A 158 24.26 8.72 -16.25
N ALA A 159 23.59 9.24 -15.21
CA ALA A 159 24.27 9.72 -14.00
C ALA A 159 24.78 8.55 -13.15
N TRP A 160 24.03 7.45 -13.11
CA TRP A 160 24.40 6.21 -12.43
C TRP A 160 24.57 5.07 -13.43
N THR A 161 25.58 4.23 -13.22
CA THR A 161 25.78 3.01 -14.00
C THR A 161 24.90 1.89 -13.45
N ASN A 162 24.13 1.24 -14.32
CA ASN A 162 23.41 0.02 -13.96
C ASN A 162 24.39 -1.17 -14.04
N PHE A 163 24.63 -1.83 -12.91
CA PHE A 163 25.51 -2.99 -12.87
C PHE A 163 24.71 -4.27 -13.15
N TYR A 164 25.25 -5.12 -14.02
CA TYR A 164 24.68 -6.41 -14.39
C TYR A 164 25.47 -7.53 -13.71
N PHE A 165 24.76 -8.50 -13.15
CA PHE A 165 25.36 -9.67 -12.51
C PHE A 165 25.53 -10.82 -13.50
N PHE A 166 24.52 -11.02 -14.35
CA PHE A 166 24.41 -12.06 -15.36
C PHE A 166 23.35 -11.64 -16.39
#